data_AF-A0A653DRP7-F1
#
_entry.id   AF-A0A653DRP7-F1
#
_cell.length_a   1.000
_cell.length_b   1.000
_cell.length_c   1.000
_cell.angle_alpha   90.00
_cell.angle_beta   90.00
_cell.angle_gamma   90.00
#
_symmetry.space_group_name_H-M   'P 1'
#
loop_
_entity.id
_entity.type
_entity.pdbx_description
1 polymer ?
#
loop_
_entity_poly.entity_id
_entity_poly.type
_entity_poly.pdbx_seq_one_letter_code
_entity_poly.pdbx_strand_id
1 'polypeptide(L)'
;MFMPDLTPLVLAAHRNNYEILKILLDRGATVPMPHDVKCGCDECIQQSEEDSLRHSLSRLNEYKALASPSLIALSSSDPLLTAFQLSWELRGLAFAEPV
;
A
#
# COMPACT_ATOMS: atom_id res chain seq x y z
N MET A 1 16.38 -12.49 -1.58
CA MET A 1 16.27 -11.16 -2.21
C MET A 1 14.81 -10.75 -2.10
N PHE A 2 14.51 -9.56 -1.57
CA PHE A 2 13.11 -9.10 -1.44
C PHE A 2 12.62 -8.57 -2.79
N MET A 3 11.29 -8.60 -3.00
CA MET A 3 10.70 -7.95 -4.17
C MET A 3 10.91 -6.43 -4.08
N PRO A 4 11.14 -5.73 -5.21
CA PRO A 4 11.51 -4.31 -5.20
C PRO A 4 10.43 -3.40 -4.58
N ASP A 5 9.17 -3.82 -4.57
CA ASP A 5 8.03 -3.19 -3.92
C ASP A 5 8.06 -3.28 -2.38
N LEU A 6 8.81 -4.22 -1.81
CA LEU A 6 9.00 -4.35 -0.36
C LEU A 6 10.07 -3.38 0.14
N THR A 7 9.75 -2.09 0.11
CA THR A 7 10.59 -1.04 0.69
C THR A 7 10.74 -1.21 2.21
N PRO A 8 11.78 -0.64 2.84
CA PRO A 8 11.94 -0.68 4.30
C PRO A 8 10.71 -0.14 5.05
N LEU A 9 10.04 0.87 4.49
CA LEU A 9 8.82 1.46 5.06
C LEU A 9 7.64 0.49 4.97
N VAL A 10 7.44 -0.16 3.81
CA VAL A 10 6.41 -1.19 3.61
C VAL A 10 6.61 -2.36 4.58
N LEU A 11 7.85 -2.83 4.74
CA LEU A 11 8.17 -3.91 5.68
C LEU A 11 7.93 -3.51 7.14
N ALA A 12 8.30 -2.29 7.53
CA ALA A 12 8.03 -1.77 8.87
C ALA A 12 6.52 -1.65 9.13
N ALA A 13 5.75 -1.22 8.13
CA ALA A 13 4.28 -1.15 8.19
C ALA A 13 3.65 -2.55 8.32
N HIS A 14 4.11 -3.53 7.54
CA HIS A 14 3.65 -4.93 7.64
C HIS A 14 3.90 -5.53 9.03
N ARG A 15 4.95 -5.08 9.73
CA ARG A 15 5.25 -5.50 11.11
C ARG A 15 4.62 -4.61 12.17
N ASN A 16 3.87 -3.59 11.75
CA ASN A 16 3.23 -2.59 12.60
C ASN A 16 4.19 -1.95 13.63
N ASN A 17 5.47 -1.79 13.27
CA ASN A 17 6.49 -1.30 14.19
C ASN A 17 6.53 0.24 14.20
N TYR A 18 5.93 0.81 15.23
CA TYR A 18 5.76 2.26 15.37
C TYR A 18 7.08 3.03 15.36
N GLU A 19 8.10 2.57 16.09
CA GLU A 19 9.38 3.29 16.22
C GLU A 19 10.13 3.37 14.90
N ILE A 20 10.20 2.24 14.18
CA ILE A 20 10.86 2.18 12.87
C ILE A 20 10.11 3.02 11.85
N LEU A 21 8.77 2.93 11.83
CA LEU A 21 7.94 3.75 10.96
C LEU A 21 8.18 5.24 11.20
N LYS A 22 8.18 5.68 12.45
CA LYS A 22 8.43 7.07 12.81
C LYS A 22 9.79 7.55 12.31
N ILE A 23 10.86 6.78 12.54
CA ILE A 23 12.22 7.11 12.07
C ILE A 23 12.28 7.26 10.54
N LEU A 24 11.58 6.38 9.80
CA LEU A 24 11.56 6.41 8.34
C LEU A 24 10.73 7.58 7.80
N LEU A 25 9.57 7.86 8.40
CA LEU A 25 8.71 8.98 8.04
C LEU A 25 9.39 10.32 8.35
N ASP A 26 10.07 10.45 9.49
CA ASP A 26 10.85 11.65 9.87
C ASP A 26 11.99 11.93 8.88
N ARG A 27 12.46 10.90 8.15
CA ARG A 27 13.45 11.01 7.07
C ARG A 27 12.84 11.24 5.69
N GLY A 28 11.53 11.42 5.58
CA GLY A 28 10.83 11.69 4.34
C GLY A 28 10.53 10.45 3.49
N ALA A 29 10.55 9.25 4.07
CA ALA A 29 10.09 8.07 3.35
C ALA A 29 8.57 8.13 3.14
N THR A 30 8.09 7.75 1.96
CA THR A 30 6.66 7.75 1.61
C THR A 30 6.25 6.39 1.07
N VAL A 31 5.01 5.97 1.36
CA VAL A 31 4.40 4.81 0.69
C VAL A 31 3.73 5.32 -0.58
N PRO A 32 4.01 4.75 -1.77
CA PRO A 32 3.28 5.09 -2.98
C PRO A 32 1.82 4.70 -2.81
N MET A 33 0.91 5.57 -3.26
CA MET A 33 -0.52 5.22 -3.29
C MET A 33 -0.76 4.30 -4.48
N PRO A 34 -1.33 3.10 -4.26
CA PRO A 34 -1.65 2.19 -5.35
C PRO A 34 -2.65 2.83 -6.31
N HIS A 35 -2.49 2.55 -7.61
CA HIS A 35 -3.50 2.88 -8.59
C HIS A 35 -4.70 1.92 -8.49
N ASP A 36 -5.86 2.37 -8.96
CA ASP A 36 -7.08 1.55 -9.09
C ASP A 36 -6.79 0.30 -9.96
N VAL A 37 -7.47 -0.81 -9.65
CA VAL A 37 -7.43 -2.06 -10.43
C VAL A 37 -7.75 -1.83 -11.90
N LYS A 38 -8.58 -0.83 -12.21
CA LYS A 38 -8.97 -0.47 -13.59
C LYS A 38 -8.17 0.69 -14.17
N CYS A 39 -7.02 1.03 -13.58
CA CYS A 39 -6.18 2.10 -14.09
C CYS A 39 -5.64 1.76 -15.50
N GLY A 40 -5.85 2.68 -16.44
CA GLY A 40 -5.40 2.55 -17.84
C GLY A 40 -4.20 3.43 -18.17
N CYS A 41 -3.33 3.77 -17.20
CA CYS A 41 -2.09 4.48 -17.50
C CYS A 41 -1.05 3.53 -18.11
N ASP A 42 -0.14 4.09 -18.89
CA ASP A 42 0.89 3.31 -19.61
C ASP A 42 1.72 2.44 -18.65
N GLU A 43 2.03 2.93 -17.44
CA GLU A 43 2.78 2.16 -16.43
C GLU A 43 2.02 0.93 -15.93
N CYS A 44 0.74 1.07 -15.57
CA CYS A 44 -0.07 -0.07 -15.11
C CYS A 44 -0.31 -1.08 -16.23
N ILE A 45 -0.53 -0.61 -17.46
CA ILE A 45 -0.68 -1.48 -18.63
C ILE A 45 0.60 -2.26 -18.87
N GLN A 46 1.75 -1.58 -18.91
CA GLN A 46 3.04 -2.21 -19.14
C GLN A 46 3.39 -3.23 -18.04
N GLN A 47 3.24 -2.87 -16.76
CA GLN A 47 3.52 -3.79 -15.65
C GLN A 47 2.59 -5.01 -15.66
N SER A 48 1.32 -4.83 -16.03
CA SER A 48 0.36 -5.93 -16.16
C SER A 48 0.66 -6.84 -17.35
N GLU A 49 1.17 -6.30 -18.46
CA GLU A 49 1.57 -7.08 -19.63
C GLU A 49 2.88 -7.84 -19.40
N GLU A 50 3.81 -7.26 -18.66
CA GLU A 50 5.08 -7.89 -18.30
C GLU A 50 4.90 -9.01 -17.26
N ASP A 51 4.24 -8.73 -16.14
CA ASP A 51 3.96 -9.71 -15.08
C ASP A 51 2.76 -9.30 -14.22
N SER A 52 1.58 -9.75 -14.64
CA SER A 52 0.30 -9.46 -13.97
C SER A 52 0.27 -9.93 -12.51
N LEU A 53 0.89 -11.07 -12.19
CA LEU A 53 0.92 -11.61 -10.83
C LEU A 53 1.77 -10.73 -9.92
N ARG A 54 2.94 -10.28 -10.40
CA ARG A 54 3.78 -9.35 -9.65
C ARG A 54 3.12 -7.99 -9.48
N HIS A 55 2.42 -7.50 -10.51
CA HIS A 55 1.69 -6.24 -10.43
C HIS A 55 0.59 -6.30 -9.35
N SER A 56 -0.24 -7.35 -9.35
CA SER A 56 -1.26 -7.55 -8.30
C SER A 56 -0.64 -7.76 -6.92
N LEU A 57 0.47 -8.49 -6.81
CA LEU A 57 1.17 -8.68 -5.53
C LEU A 57 1.75 -7.36 -4.97
N SER A 58 2.34 -6.51 -5.83
CA SER A 58 2.83 -5.18 -5.43
C SER A 58 1.70 -4.35 -4.84
N ARG A 59 0.58 -4.26 -5.56
CA ARG A 59 -0.62 -3.54 -5.12
C ARG A 59 -1.12 -4.06 -3.77
N LEU A 60 -1.17 -5.38 -3.59
CA LEU A 60 -1.57 -5.99 -2.32
C LEU A 60 -0.60 -5.65 -1.18
N ASN A 61 0.71 -5.65 -1.44
CA ASN A 61 1.73 -5.29 -0.44
C ASN A 61 1.62 -3.83 -0.02
N GLU A 62 1.35 -2.93 -0.97
CA GLU A 62 1.14 -1.50 -0.71
C GLU A 62 -0.13 -1.27 0.11
N TYR A 63 -1.27 -1.85 -0.28
CA TYR A 63 -2.51 -1.75 0.48
C TYR A 63 -2.38 -2.32 1.90
N LYS A 64 -1.67 -3.43 2.05
CA LYS A 64 -1.37 -4.01 3.35
C LYS A 64 -0.51 -3.09 4.22
N ALA A 65 0.42 -2.36 3.62
CA ALA A 65 1.20 -1.34 4.34
C ALA A 65 0.31 -0.16 4.76
N LEU A 66 -0.52 0.37 3.84
CA LEU A 66 -1.46 1.45 4.12
C LEU A 66 -2.47 1.12 5.23
N ALA A 67 -2.87 -0.16 5.33
CA ALA A 67 -3.75 -0.64 6.39
C ALA A 67 -3.09 -0.80 7.77
N SER A 68 -1.80 -0.52 7.92
CA SER A 68 -1.10 -0.59 9.21
C SER A 68 -1.63 0.49 10.18
N PRO A 69 -2.12 0.10 11.38
CA PRO A 69 -2.57 1.08 12.38
C PRO A 69 -1.50 2.08 12.78
N SER A 70 -0.25 1.62 12.97
CA SER A 70 0.88 2.50 13.32
C SER A 70 1.18 3.48 12.20
N LEU A 71 1.08 3.07 10.93
CA LEU A 71 1.29 3.97 9.79
C LEU A 71 0.18 5.03 9.74
N ILE A 72 -1.09 4.62 9.81
CA ILE A 72 -2.25 5.53 9.79
C ILE A 72 -2.16 6.56 10.94
N ALA A 73 -1.77 6.10 12.14
CA ALA A 73 -1.62 6.98 13.31
C ALA A 73 -0.48 8.00 13.18
N LEU A 74 0.57 7.70 12.39
CA LEU A 74 1.73 8.57 12.20
C LEU A 74 1.57 9.50 11.00
N SER A 75 0.86 9.08 9.95
CA SER A 75 0.78 9.81 8.68
C SER A 75 -0.52 10.59 8.49
N SER A 76 -1.63 10.20 9.14
CA SER A 76 -2.93 10.85 8.96
C SER A 76 -3.19 11.95 10.00
N SER A 77 -3.88 13.00 9.57
CA SER A 77 -4.42 14.03 10.46
C SER A 77 -5.65 13.56 11.24
N ASP A 78 -6.48 12.70 10.64
CA ASP A 78 -7.61 12.02 11.28
C ASP A 78 -7.51 10.50 11.04
N PRO A 79 -6.82 9.77 11.93
CA PRO A 79 -6.62 8.33 11.82
C PRO A 79 -7.92 7.51 11.78
N LEU A 80 -8.99 7.98 12.43
CA LEU A 80 -10.26 7.26 12.49
C LEU A 80 -10.98 7.35 11.16
N LEU A 81 -11.11 8.56 10.61
CA LEU A 81 -11.72 8.76 9.30
C LEU A 81 -10.95 8.00 8.21
N THR A 82 -9.62 8.08 8.22
CA THR A 82 -8.77 7.35 7.27
C THR A 82 -8.97 5.85 7.36
N ALA A 83 -9.05 5.28 8.57
CA ALA A 83 -9.30 3.86 8.74
C ALA A 83 -10.66 3.42 8.16
N PHE A 84 -11.72 4.21 8.35
CA PHE A 84 -13.03 3.91 7.78
C PHE A 84 -13.03 4.02 6.24
N GLN A 85 -12.42 5.06 5.68
CA GLN A 85 -12.32 5.25 4.24
C GLN A 85 -11.54 4.10 3.59
N LEU A 86 -10.38 3.74 4.16
CA LEU A 86 -9.56 2.65 3.65
C LEU A 86 -10.27 1.30 3.77
N SER A 87 -11.00 1.06 4.87
CA SER A 87 -11.80 -0.16 5.03
C SER A 87 -12.89 -0.27 3.95
N TRP A 88 -13.52 0.84 3.58
CA TRP A 88 -14.51 0.88 2.50
C TRP A 88 -13.88 0.61 1.13
N GLU A 89 -12.74 1.25 0.84
CA GLU A 89 -11.99 1.06 -0.40
C GLU A 89 -11.56 -0.40 -0.59
N LEU A 90 -10.91 -0.98 0.42
CA LEU A 90 -10.47 -2.38 0.40
C LEU A 90 -11.63 -3.35 0.20
N ARG A 91 -12.79 -3.05 0.78
CA ARG A 91 -14.01 -3.84 0.56
C ARG A 91 -14.45 -3.78 -0.89
N GLY A 92 -14.40 -2.62 -1.54
CA GLY A 92 -14.72 -2.47 -2.96
C GLY A 92 -13.76 -3.25 -3.86
N LEU A 93 -12.46 -3.16 -3.55
CA LEU A 93 -11.39 -3.83 -4.30
C LEU A 93 -11.51 -5.35 -4.22
N ALA A 94 -11.87 -5.90 -3.06
CA ALA A 94 -12.08 -7.34 -2.87
C ALA A 94 -13.15 -7.94 -3.80
N PHE A 95 -14.09 -7.13 -4.31
CA PHE A 95 -15.09 -7.57 -5.29
C PHE A 95 -14.69 -7.26 -6.75
N ALA A 96 -13.73 -6.36 -6.96
CA ALA A 96 -13.33 -5.90 -8.28
C ALA A 96 -12.17 -6.72 -8.88
N GLU A 97 -11.28 -7.25 -8.04
CA GLU A 97 -10.15 -8.06 -8.49
C GLU A 97 -10.61 -9.52 -8.66
N PRO A 98 -10.57 -10.09 -9.88
CA PRO A 98 -10.98 -11.47 -10.11
C PRO A 98 -10.00 -12.44 -9.44
N VAL A 99 -10.54 -13.46 -8.76
CA VAL A 99 -9.80 -14.57 -8.15
C VAL A 99 -9.17 -15.50 -9.18
#